data_AF-A0A6V8PZP7-F1
#
_entry.id   AF-A0A6V8PZP7-F1
#
_cell.length_a   1.000
_cell.length_b   1.000
_cell.length_c   1.000
_cell.angle_alpha   90.00
_cell.angle_beta   90.00
_cell.angle_gamma   90.00
#
_symmetry.space_group_name_H-M   'P 1'
#
loop_
_entity.id
_entity.type
_entity.pdbx_description
1 polymer ?
#
loop_
_entity_poly.entity_id
_entity_poly.type
_entity_poly.pdbx_seq_one_letter_code
_entity_poly.pdbx_strand_id
1 'polypeptide(L)'
;MAWQATWTEVAWNDLEEARDYMAKDSSQYAAAGFRKSQDYNVCDKIGLSKIVKLHRIVETLLFCKKAKIMLKKLLIVSVFSLLLFAGGAYAQTDTLPDPGMLPDSPFYFLKSWAEDVGTLFTFGDVAKCERLVNLAEKRLGEAKALLEKGKPEVAEKALARYQEQLNS
;
A
#
# COMPACT_ATOMS: atom_id res chain seq x y z
N MET A 1 50.39 8.02 32.84
CA MET A 1 49.14 8.76 33.11
C MET A 1 48.21 7.82 33.87
N ALA A 2 48.09 8.02 35.20
CA ALA A 2 47.18 7.24 36.02
C ALA A 2 45.76 7.79 35.81
N TRP A 3 44.86 6.94 35.30
CA TRP A 3 43.44 7.28 35.22
C TRP A 3 42.82 7.00 36.59
N GLN A 4 42.50 8.06 37.32
CA GLN A 4 41.70 7.96 38.54
C GLN A 4 40.23 7.82 38.10
N ALA A 5 39.59 6.70 38.48
CA ALA A 5 38.18 6.52 38.24
C ALA A 5 37.39 7.48 39.14
N THR A 6 36.69 8.44 38.54
CA THR A 6 35.77 9.33 39.27
C THR A 6 34.39 8.70 39.25
N TRP A 7 33.92 8.25 40.41
CA TRP A 7 32.53 7.80 40.56
C TRP A 7 31.59 8.99 40.46
N THR A 8 30.37 8.75 39.99
CA THR A 8 29.31 9.77 39.97
C THR A 8 28.85 10.07 41.40
N GLU A 9 28.49 11.32 41.72
CA GLU A 9 28.07 11.71 43.08
C GLU A 9 26.89 10.86 43.60
N VAL A 10 25.96 10.49 42.72
CA VAL A 10 24.83 9.62 43.07
C VAL A 10 25.30 8.24 43.54
N ALA A 11 26.29 7.65 42.85
CA ALA A 11 26.84 6.36 43.23
C ALA A 11 27.63 6.42 44.55
N TRP A 12 28.24 7.56 44.87
CA TRP A 12 28.85 7.77 46.18
C TRP A 12 27.81 7.85 47.29
N ASN A 13 26.72 8.59 47.06
CA ASN A 13 25.64 8.74 48.04
C ASN A 13 24.96 7.40 48.36
N ASP A 14 24.65 6.59 47.34
CA ASP A 14 24.02 5.28 47.51
C ASP A 14 24.92 4.31 48.31
N LEU A 15 26.23 4.40 48.08
CA LEU A 15 27.22 3.60 48.82
C LEU A 15 27.34 4.07 50.28
N GLU A 16 27.35 5.37 50.54
CA GLU A 16 27.40 5.90 51.90
C GLU A 16 26.15 5.57 52.70
N GLU A 17 24.96 5.61 52.10
CA GLU A 17 23.72 5.19 52.74
C GLU A 17 23.74 3.70 53.10
N ALA A 18 24.20 2.84 52.18
CA ALA A 18 24.35 1.42 52.44
C ALA A 18 25.38 1.14 53.55
N ARG A 19 26.49 1.90 53.59
CA ARG A 19 27.50 1.83 54.66
C ARG A 19 26.89 2.14 56.01
N ASP A 20 26.15 3.24 56.09
CA ASP A 20 25.61 3.76 57.34
C ASP A 20 24.48 2.85 57.86
N TYR A 21 23.69 2.26 56.97
CA TYR A 21 22.73 1.20 57.30
C TYR A 21 23.41 -0.04 57.89
N MET A 22 24.47 -0.53 57.25
CA MET A 22 25.22 -1.71 57.74
C MET A 22 26.00 -1.42 59.03
N ALA A 23 26.49 -0.20 59.21
CA ALA A 23 27.22 0.21 60.41
C ALA A 23 26.35 0.24 61.66
N LYS A 24 25.02 0.34 61.51
CA LYS A 24 24.04 0.30 62.60
C LYS A 24 23.95 -1.07 63.28
N ASP A 25 24.23 -2.13 62.53
CA ASP A 25 24.17 -3.52 63.01
C ASP A 25 25.57 -4.05 63.39
N SER A 26 26.61 -3.67 62.64
CA SER A 26 28.01 -3.91 63.02
C SER A 26 28.98 -3.04 62.21
N SER A 27 29.71 -2.17 62.91
CA SER A 27 30.66 -1.23 62.32
C SER A 27 31.87 -1.91 61.66
N GLN A 28 32.25 -3.11 62.11
CA GLN A 28 33.42 -3.82 61.60
C GLN A 28 33.18 -4.43 60.22
N TYR A 29 31.96 -4.91 59.94
CA TYR A 29 31.62 -5.49 58.64
C TYR A 29 31.44 -4.41 57.56
N ALA A 30 30.90 -3.24 57.91
CA ALA A 30 30.78 -2.10 56.99
C ALA A 30 32.17 -1.64 56.48
N ALA A 31 33.17 -1.54 57.37
CA ALA A 31 34.52 -1.15 57.02
C ALA A 31 35.28 -2.22 56.20
N ALA A 32 34.99 -3.51 56.40
CA ALA A 32 35.59 -4.59 55.64
C ALA A 32 35.03 -4.70 54.21
N GLY A 33 33.72 -4.48 54.05
CA GLY A 33 33.06 -4.47 52.73
C GLY A 33 33.58 -3.37 51.80
N PHE A 34 33.78 -2.16 52.34
CA PHE A 34 34.30 -1.02 51.58
C PHE A 34 35.76 -1.17 51.13
N ARG A 35 36.62 -1.76 51.98
CA ARG A 35 38.00 -2.06 51.56
C ARG A 35 38.01 -3.06 50.42
N LYS A 36 37.14 -4.06 50.48
CA LYS A 36 37.06 -5.10 49.45
C LYS A 36 36.51 -4.56 48.12
N SER A 37 35.59 -3.59 48.13
CA SER A 37 35.09 -2.97 46.89
C SER A 37 36.12 -2.05 46.22
N GLN A 38 37.00 -1.40 46.98
CA GLN A 38 38.12 -0.63 46.43
C GLN A 38 39.18 -1.52 45.74
N ASP A 39 39.35 -2.76 46.20
CA ASP A 39 40.29 -3.72 45.62
C ASP A 39 39.82 -4.37 44.30
N TYR A 40 38.53 -4.25 43.93
CA TYR A 40 38.00 -4.79 42.67
C TYR A 40 38.39 -3.96 41.42
N ASN A 41 39.35 -3.04 41.54
CA ASN A 41 40.01 -2.39 40.40
C ASN A 41 41.06 -3.31 39.73
N VAL A 42 40.64 -4.49 39.26
CA VAL A 42 41.47 -5.33 38.40
C VAL A 42 40.60 -5.92 37.28
N CYS A 43 40.26 -5.07 36.31
CA CYS A 43 39.73 -5.50 35.03
C CYS A 43 40.87 -6.07 34.16
N ASP A 44 40.87 -7.39 34.02
CA ASP A 44 41.76 -8.16 33.15
C ASP A 44 41.61 -7.70 31.68
N LYS A 45 42.66 -7.09 31.12
CA LYS A 45 42.66 -6.45 29.78
C LYS A 45 42.41 -7.43 28.62
N ILE A 46 42.49 -8.74 28.86
CA ILE A 46 42.38 -9.78 27.82
C ILE A 46 40.91 -10.07 27.45
N GLY A 47 39.96 -9.89 28.38
CA GLY A 47 38.53 -10.14 28.14
C GLY A 47 37.85 -9.05 27.29
N LEU A 48 38.19 -7.78 27.54
CA LEU A 48 37.59 -6.62 26.87
C LEU A 48 37.93 -6.55 25.38
N SER A 49 39.16 -6.89 24.99
CA SER A 49 39.57 -6.91 23.58
C SER A 49 38.74 -7.90 22.74
N LYS A 50 38.48 -9.09 23.28
CA LYS A 50 37.68 -10.12 22.61
C LYS A 50 36.21 -9.70 22.49
N ILE A 51 35.65 -9.11 23.55
CA ILE A 51 34.26 -8.63 23.57
C ILE A 51 34.05 -7.49 22.56
N VAL A 52 34.96 -6.52 22.50
CA VAL A 52 34.90 -5.41 21.51
C VAL A 52 35.02 -5.92 20.08
N LYS A 53 35.85 -6.95 19.84
CA LYS A 53 35.99 -7.56 18.51
C LYS A 53 34.74 -8.34 18.12
N LEU A 54 34.10 -9.04 19.06
CA LEU A 54 32.84 -9.76 18.83
C LEU A 54 31.68 -8.80 18.58
N HIS A 55 31.60 -7.69 19.32
CA HIS A 55 30.60 -6.63 19.12
C HIS A 55 30.66 -6.06 17.70
N ARG A 56 31.88 -5.75 17.21
CA ARG A 56 32.09 -5.22 15.86
C ARG A 56 31.68 -6.21 14.75
N ILE A 57 31.84 -7.52 14.99
CA ILE A 57 31.40 -8.57 14.05
C ILE A 57 29.86 -8.68 14.06
N VAL A 58 29.22 -8.63 15.23
CA VAL A 58 27.76 -8.66 15.35
C VAL A 58 27.12 -7.44 14.69
N GLU A 59 27.70 -6.25 14.86
CA GLU A 59 27.23 -5.02 14.20
C GLU A 59 27.32 -5.09 12.68
N THR A 60 28.43 -5.61 12.14
CA THR A 60 28.60 -5.77 10.68
C THR A 60 27.67 -6.83 10.10
N LEU A 61 27.41 -7.92 10.82
CA LEU A 61 26.44 -8.94 10.41
C LEU A 61 24.99 -8.42 10.48
N LEU A 62 24.64 -7.65 11.52
CA LEU A 62 23.34 -6.99 11.63
C LEU A 62 23.14 -5.95 10.53
N PHE A 63 24.17 -5.19 10.19
CA PHE A 63 24.14 -4.24 9.07
C PHE A 63 23.92 -4.97 7.74
N CYS A 64 24.63 -6.07 7.49
CA CYS A 64 24.47 -6.86 6.27
C CYS A 64 23.08 -7.51 6.17
N LYS A 65 22.50 -7.95 7.30
CA LYS A 65 21.13 -8.49 7.35
C LYS A 65 20.09 -7.41 7.07
N LYS A 66 20.24 -6.20 7.65
CA LYS A 66 19.37 -5.05 7.35
C LYS A 66 19.49 -4.62 5.90
N ALA A 67 20.70 -4.54 5.34
CA ALA A 67 20.93 -4.18 3.93
C ALA A 67 20.27 -5.17 2.95
N LYS A 68 20.36 -6.49 3.22
CA LYS A 68 19.65 -7.51 2.42
C LYS A 68 18.13 -7.38 2.48
N ILE A 69 17.57 -7.02 3.64
CA ILE A 69 16.12 -6.79 3.79
C ILE A 69 15.69 -5.53 3.04
N MET A 70 16.46 -4.45 3.12
CA MET A 70 16.18 -3.19 2.41
C MET A 70 16.28 -3.36 0.89
N LEU A 71 17.26 -4.13 0.40
CA LEU A 71 17.40 -4.43 -1.02
C LEU A 71 16.23 -5.26 -1.57
N LYS A 72 15.73 -6.26 -0.81
CA LYS A 72 14.54 -7.04 -1.21
C LYS A 72 13.28 -6.18 -1.30
N LYS A 73 13.08 -5.27 -0.34
CA LYS A 73 11.93 -4.33 -0.36
C LYS A 73 12.01 -3.38 -1.56
N LEU A 74 13.20 -2.89 -1.90
CA LEU A 74 13.41 -2.03 -3.07
C LEU A 74 13.06 -2.75 -4.38
N LEU A 75 13.46 -4.01 -4.52
CA LEU A 75 13.13 -4.83 -5.70
C LEU A 75 11.62 -5.08 -5.82
N ILE A 76 10.94 -5.39 -4.72
CA ILE A 76 9.48 -5.64 -4.73
C ILE A 76 8.70 -4.37 -5.11
N VAL A 77 9.08 -3.20 -4.56
CA VAL A 77 8.45 -1.92 -4.89
C VAL A 77 8.68 -1.54 -6.35
N SER A 78 9.87 -1.80 -6.89
CA SER A 78 10.20 -1.57 -8.31
C SER A 78 9.34 -2.43 -9.25
N VAL A 79 9.17 -3.72 -8.97
CA VAL A 79 8.35 -4.63 -9.78
C VAL A 79 6.87 -4.26 -9.69
N PHE A 80 6.38 -3.88 -8.50
CA PHE A 80 4.99 -3.46 -8.30
C PHE A 80 4.69 -2.15 -9.05
N SER A 81 5.62 -1.20 -9.04
CA SER A 81 5.51 0.05 -9.81
C SER A 81 5.44 -0.21 -11.33
N LEU A 82 6.22 -1.16 -11.84
CA LEU A 82 6.18 -1.55 -13.25
C LEU A 82 4.84 -2.18 -13.65
N LEU A 83 4.22 -2.93 -12.74
CA LEU A 83 2.92 -3.57 -12.97
C LEU A 83 1.76 -2.57 -13.05
N LEU A 84 1.84 -1.45 -12.33
CA LEU A 84 0.79 -0.42 -12.33
C LEU A 84 0.83 0.49 -13.56
N PHE A 85 1.95 0.55 -14.28
CA PHE A 85 2.13 1.38 -15.47
C PHE A 85 1.87 0.64 -16.79
N ALA A 86 1.63 -0.68 -16.74
CA ALA A 86 1.13 -1.46 -17.86
C ALA A 86 -0.38 -1.22 -18.04
N GLY A 87 -0.76 0.03 -18.31
CA GLY A 87 -2.14 0.40 -18.63
C GLY A 87 -2.57 -0.25 -19.94
N GLY A 88 -3.72 -0.95 -19.91
CA GLY A 88 -4.32 -1.55 -21.09
C GLY A 88 -4.66 -0.49 -22.14
N ALA A 89 -4.20 -0.70 -23.36
CA ALA A 89 -4.66 0.07 -24.51
C ALA A 89 -6.09 -0.37 -24.84
N TYR A 90 -7.08 0.44 -24.45
CA TYR A 90 -8.43 0.31 -24.98
C TYR A 90 -8.42 0.85 -26.41
N ALA A 91 -8.46 -0.06 -27.39
CA ALA A 91 -8.67 0.34 -28.77
C ALA A 91 -10.13 0.82 -28.91
N GLN A 92 -10.35 2.13 -28.83
CA GLN A 92 -11.61 2.72 -29.27
C GLN A 92 -11.59 2.79 -30.79
N THR A 93 -12.29 1.88 -31.45
CA THR A 93 -12.59 2.02 -32.86
C THR A 93 -13.67 3.10 -33.01
N ASP A 94 -13.37 4.21 -33.68
CA ASP A 94 -14.31 5.32 -33.98
C ASP A 94 -15.50 4.91 -34.89
N THR A 95 -15.63 3.62 -35.20
CA THR A 95 -16.73 3.07 -35.98
C THR A 95 -17.88 2.72 -35.05
N LEU A 96 -18.95 3.51 -35.12
CA LEU A 96 -20.24 3.16 -34.52
C LEU A 96 -20.66 1.74 -34.95
N PRO A 97 -21.20 0.94 -34.04
CA PRO A 97 -21.72 -0.38 -34.37
C PRO A 97 -22.85 -0.28 -35.39
N ASP A 98 -22.96 -1.28 -36.28
CA ASP A 98 -24.02 -1.32 -37.28
C ASP A 98 -25.39 -1.26 -36.57
N PRO A 99 -26.21 -0.22 -36.85
CA PRO A 99 -27.51 -0.08 -36.22
C PRO A 99 -28.49 -1.20 -36.58
N GLY A 100 -28.26 -1.95 -37.66
CA GLY A 100 -29.17 -2.99 -38.13
C GLY A 100 -30.54 -2.41 -38.50
N MET A 101 -31.59 -2.77 -37.76
CA MET A 101 -32.95 -2.30 -38.02
C MET A 101 -33.17 -0.88 -37.48
N LEU A 102 -33.52 0.05 -38.39
CA LEU A 102 -33.83 1.45 -38.07
C LEU A 102 -35.26 1.63 -37.51
N PRO A 103 -35.50 2.69 -36.73
CA PRO A 103 -36.83 3.03 -36.18
C PRO A 103 -37.89 3.43 -37.22
N ASP A 104 -37.48 3.61 -38.48
CA ASP A 104 -38.38 3.81 -39.62
C ASP A 104 -39.03 2.51 -40.13
N SER A 105 -38.51 1.34 -39.70
CA SER A 105 -39.06 0.03 -40.07
C SER A 105 -40.32 -0.31 -39.26
N PRO A 106 -41.38 -0.87 -39.88
CA PRO A 106 -42.59 -1.29 -39.17
C PRO A 106 -42.33 -2.42 -38.16
N PHE A 107 -41.23 -3.15 -38.28
CA PHE A 107 -40.86 -4.24 -37.36
C PHE A 107 -39.93 -3.81 -36.22
N TYR A 108 -39.66 -2.51 -36.07
CA TYR A 108 -38.74 -2.00 -35.05
C TYR A 108 -39.17 -2.32 -33.60
N PHE A 109 -40.47 -2.54 -33.38
CA PHE A 109 -40.99 -2.98 -32.08
C PHE A 109 -40.40 -4.33 -31.64
N LEU A 110 -40.08 -5.24 -32.57
CA LEU A 110 -39.43 -6.53 -32.26
C LEU A 110 -38.01 -6.31 -31.74
N LYS A 111 -37.29 -5.34 -32.30
CA LYS A 111 -35.96 -4.95 -31.84
C LYS A 111 -36.03 -4.40 -30.43
N SER A 112 -36.93 -3.44 -30.18
CA SER A 112 -37.11 -2.87 -28.83
C SER A 112 -37.47 -3.94 -27.80
N TRP A 113 -38.40 -4.85 -28.13
CA TRP A 113 -38.77 -5.96 -27.25
C TRP A 113 -37.59 -6.89 -26.93
N ALA A 114 -36.81 -7.29 -27.94
CA ALA A 114 -35.63 -8.14 -27.72
C ALA A 114 -34.56 -7.45 -26.87
N GLU A 115 -34.38 -6.14 -27.04
CA GLU A 115 -33.48 -5.34 -26.22
C GLU A 115 -33.98 -5.24 -24.78
N ASP A 116 -35.26 -4.99 -24.55
CA ASP A 116 -35.84 -4.92 -23.21
C ASP A 116 -35.70 -6.26 -22.48
N VAL A 117 -36.05 -7.37 -23.14
CA VAL A 117 -35.87 -8.72 -22.60
C VAL A 117 -34.41 -8.95 -22.22
N GLY A 118 -33.46 -8.67 -23.11
CA GLY A 118 -32.06 -8.85 -22.77
C GLY A 118 -31.59 -7.93 -21.63
N THR A 119 -32.15 -6.73 -21.47
CA THR A 119 -31.82 -5.81 -20.37
C THR A 119 -32.35 -6.34 -19.05
N LEU A 120 -33.55 -6.90 -19.04
CA LEU A 120 -34.13 -7.57 -17.87
C LEU A 120 -33.31 -8.77 -17.42
N PHE A 121 -32.71 -9.52 -18.36
CA PHE A 121 -31.84 -10.66 -18.06
C PHE A 121 -30.37 -10.31 -17.86
N THR A 122 -29.99 -9.03 -17.89
CA THR A 122 -28.63 -8.58 -17.60
C THR A 122 -28.50 -8.26 -16.10
N PHE A 123 -27.71 -9.05 -15.39
CA PHE A 123 -27.54 -8.96 -13.94
C PHE A 123 -26.19 -8.34 -13.56
N GLY A 124 -26.20 -7.52 -12.52
CA GLY A 124 -25.02 -6.80 -12.02
C GLY A 124 -24.85 -5.42 -12.63
N ASP A 125 -24.37 -4.46 -11.82
CA ASP A 125 -24.34 -3.04 -12.18
C ASP A 125 -23.38 -2.76 -13.34
N VAL A 126 -22.20 -3.40 -13.35
CA VAL A 126 -21.20 -3.25 -14.42
C VAL A 126 -21.75 -3.76 -15.75
N ALA A 127 -22.35 -4.96 -15.76
CA ALA A 127 -22.91 -5.56 -16.98
C ALA A 127 -24.11 -4.76 -17.50
N LYS A 128 -24.95 -4.21 -16.61
CA LYS A 128 -26.05 -3.33 -17.00
C LYS A 128 -25.53 -2.03 -17.62
N CYS A 129 -24.52 -1.41 -17.02
CA CYS A 129 -23.90 -0.19 -17.55
C CYS A 129 -23.33 -0.45 -18.96
N GLU A 130 -22.54 -1.51 -19.13
CA GLU A 130 -21.99 -1.90 -20.44
C GLU A 130 -23.10 -2.15 -21.48
N ARG A 131 -24.19 -2.79 -21.07
CA ARG A 131 -25.35 -3.00 -21.94
C ARG A 131 -26.02 -1.69 -22.36
N LEU A 132 -26.23 -0.76 -21.44
CA LEU A 132 -26.86 0.54 -21.73
C LEU A 132 -25.97 1.37 -22.67
N VAL A 133 -24.66 1.39 -22.45
CA VAL A 133 -23.69 2.04 -23.36
C VAL A 133 -23.76 1.43 -24.76
N ASN A 134 -23.75 0.10 -24.88
CA ASN A 134 -23.87 -0.58 -26.17
C ASN A 134 -25.19 -0.24 -26.90
N LEU A 135 -26.29 -0.09 -26.17
CA LEU A 135 -27.55 0.35 -26.77
C LEU A 135 -27.49 1.81 -27.21
N ALA A 136 -26.85 2.67 -26.42
CA ALA A 136 -26.67 4.08 -26.73
C ALA A 136 -25.85 4.26 -28.03
N GLU A 137 -24.76 3.52 -28.18
CA GLU A 137 -23.97 3.53 -29.41
C GLU A 137 -24.79 3.09 -30.64
N LYS A 138 -25.68 2.10 -30.50
CA LYS A 138 -26.61 1.72 -31.58
C LYS A 138 -27.57 2.84 -31.95
N ARG A 139 -28.06 3.62 -30.97
CA ARG A 139 -28.93 4.78 -31.23
C ARG A 139 -28.20 5.88 -32.00
N LEU A 140 -26.92 6.11 -31.70
CA LEU A 140 -26.08 7.02 -32.49
C LEU A 140 -25.89 6.53 -33.93
N GLY A 141 -25.65 5.22 -34.11
CA GLY A 141 -25.58 4.60 -35.44
C GLY A 141 -26.88 4.76 -36.23
N GLU A 142 -28.03 4.59 -35.57
CA GLU A 142 -29.35 4.79 -36.18
C GLU A 142 -29.57 6.25 -36.58
N ALA A 143 -29.26 7.19 -35.68
CA ALA A 143 -29.38 8.62 -35.97
C ALA A 143 -28.53 9.00 -37.18
N LYS A 144 -27.27 8.55 -37.24
CA LYS A 144 -26.38 8.76 -38.39
C LYS A 144 -26.98 8.21 -39.68
N ALA A 145 -27.42 6.95 -39.68
CA ALA A 145 -28.01 6.31 -40.85
C ALA A 145 -29.32 6.97 -41.31
N LEU A 146 -30.11 7.54 -40.38
CA LEU A 146 -31.34 8.27 -40.70
C LEU A 146 -31.06 9.66 -41.27
N LEU A 147 -30.04 10.35 -40.75
CA LEU A 147 -29.58 11.63 -41.29
C LEU A 147 -29.05 11.46 -42.73
N GLU A 148 -28.28 10.41 -42.98
CA GLU A 148 -27.82 10.05 -44.34
C GLU A 148 -28.99 9.73 -45.30
N LYS A 149 -30.10 9.21 -44.77
CA LYS A 149 -31.34 8.95 -45.52
C LYS A 149 -32.27 10.17 -45.63
N GLY A 150 -31.87 11.34 -45.10
CA GLY A 150 -32.68 12.56 -45.16
C GLY A 150 -33.93 12.53 -44.27
N LYS A 151 -33.92 11.76 -43.18
CA LYS A 151 -35.04 11.64 -42.21
C LYS A 151 -34.69 12.22 -40.83
N PRO A 152 -34.48 13.56 -40.71
CA PRO A 152 -34.01 14.18 -39.47
C PRO A 152 -35.00 14.03 -38.30
N GLU A 153 -36.31 14.12 -38.54
CA GLU A 153 -37.32 13.98 -37.48
C GLU A 153 -37.28 12.60 -36.79
N VAL A 154 -36.96 11.54 -37.55
CA VAL A 154 -36.81 10.19 -37.00
C VAL A 154 -35.45 10.04 -36.30
N ALA A 155 -34.41 10.71 -36.81
CA ALA A 155 -33.11 10.74 -36.18
C ALA A 155 -33.15 11.41 -34.79
N GLU A 156 -33.93 12.49 -34.63
CA GLU A 156 -34.15 13.13 -33.33
C GLU A 156 -34.74 12.18 -32.29
N LYS A 157 -35.68 11.32 -32.70
CA LYS A 157 -36.23 10.27 -31.81
C LYS A 157 -35.17 9.26 -31.38
N ALA A 158 -34.25 8.90 -32.28
CA ALA A 158 -33.13 8.02 -31.95
C ALA A 158 -32.18 8.70 -30.95
N LEU A 159 -31.88 9.99 -31.14
CA LEU A 159 -31.05 10.78 -30.21
C LEU A 159 -31.72 11.01 -28.85
N ALA A 160 -33.04 11.16 -28.80
CA ALA A 160 -33.76 11.24 -27.53
C ALA A 160 -33.61 9.95 -26.71
N ARG A 161 -33.72 8.79 -27.37
CA ARG A 161 -33.49 7.48 -26.72
C ARG A 161 -32.03 7.26 -26.31
N TYR A 162 -31.08 7.75 -27.09
CA TYR A 162 -29.67 7.78 -26.70
C TYR A 162 -29.49 8.50 -25.35
N GLN A 163 -30.10 9.67 -25.20
CA GLN A 163 -30.03 10.45 -23.97
C GLN A 163 -30.69 9.73 -22.79
N GLU A 164 -31.81 9.04 -23.01
CA GLU A 164 -32.48 8.25 -21.99
C GLU A 164 -31.59 7.10 -21.46
N GLN A 165 -30.84 6.44 -22.34
CA GLN A 165 -29.96 5.33 -21.99
C GLN A 165 -28.74 5.76 -21.18
N LEU A 166 -28.25 6.99 -21.38
CA LEU A 166 -27.15 7.55 -20.59
C LEU A 166 -27.57 8.04 -19.20
N ASN A 167 -28.85 8.36 -19.02
CA ASN A 167 -29.38 8.89 -17.75
C ASN A 167 -30.15 7.83 -16.93
N SER A 168 -30.19 6.58 -17.39
CA SER A 168 -30.87 5.46 -16.73
C SER A 168 -30.01 4.74 -15.69
#